data_AF-A0A9W7YKZ3-F1
#
_entry.id   AF-A0A9W7YKZ3-F1
#
_cell.length_a   1.000
_cell.length_b   1.000
_cell.length_c   1.000
_cell.angle_alpha   90.00
_cell.angle_beta   90.00
_cell.angle_gamma   90.00
#
_symmetry.space_group_name_H-M   'P 1'
#
loop_
_entity.id
_entity.type
_entity.pdbx_description
1 polymer ?
#
loop_
_entity_poly.entity_id
_entity_poly.type
_entity_poly.pdbx_seq_one_letter_code
_entity_poly.pdbx_strand_id
1 'polypeptide(L)'
;MYRFGYYDEICATVQMAACPLLGDSQVGYEPTCYARNIEVRNALIFQMATLIIDIIALFMTIIMIIHVRSKYTAVGRKEMVLVFYIYFLMIILDFITISGIIPISSVVYPYFVAGYLGLTTAMCWCLMLNGIVGFQWTEDGTAASLWTFRLTSLLIFGLMYFVSIATFKEVKGFSKAHPLGLFIMYFIFNPLFLLIYVVLQVVVV
;
A
#
# COMPACT_ATOMS: atom_id res chain seq x y z
N MET A 1 19.23 8.58 14.96
CA MET A 1 19.58 9.62 13.98
C MET A 1 19.19 9.11 12.59
N TYR A 2 18.09 9.64 12.03
CA TYR A 2 17.55 9.20 10.75
C TYR A 2 18.60 9.18 9.63
N ARG A 3 18.83 7.99 9.05
CA ARG A 3 19.72 7.80 7.90
C ARG A 3 18.87 7.65 6.65
N PHE A 4 19.07 8.56 5.69
CA PHE A 4 18.33 8.54 4.43
C PHE A 4 18.59 7.23 3.66
N GLY A 5 17.53 6.57 3.21
CA GLY A 5 17.61 5.30 2.47
C GLY A 5 17.74 4.04 3.34
N TYR A 6 17.72 4.19 4.67
CA TYR A 6 17.74 3.08 5.62
C TYR A 6 16.39 2.90 6.30
N TYR A 7 16.08 1.66 6.64
CA TYR A 7 14.82 1.29 7.29
C TYR A 7 14.98 1.03 8.79
N ASP A 8 16.20 1.04 9.34
CA ASP A 8 16.51 0.65 10.73
C ASP A 8 15.57 1.33 11.76
N GLU A 9 15.47 2.66 11.71
CA GLU A 9 14.69 3.42 12.69
C GLU A 9 13.18 3.35 12.42
N ILE A 10 12.79 3.24 11.15
CA ILE A 10 11.39 3.16 10.76
C ILE A 10 10.84 1.80 11.16
N CYS A 11 11.57 0.73 10.88
CA CYS A 11 11.19 -0.62 11.25
C CYS A 11 11.30 -0.88 12.76
N ALA A 12 12.15 -0.14 13.48
CA ALA A 12 12.18 -0.18 14.94
C ALA A 12 10.90 0.42 15.56
N THR A 13 10.32 1.46 14.92
CA THR A 13 9.16 2.20 15.45
C THR A 13 7.81 1.74 14.91
N VAL A 14 7.76 1.24 13.67
CA VAL A 14 6.54 0.82 12.99
C VAL A 14 6.72 -0.58 12.42
N GLN A 15 5.77 -1.46 12.71
CA GLN A 15 5.72 -2.80 12.14
C GLN A 15 5.13 -2.75 10.73
N MET A 16 5.99 -2.69 9.72
CA MET A 16 5.61 -2.79 8.31
C MET A 16 5.87 -4.21 7.79
N ALA A 17 5.02 -4.73 6.91
CA ALA A 17 5.20 -6.05 6.31
C ALA A 17 6.52 -6.21 5.53
N ALA A 18 7.15 -5.10 5.13
CA ALA A 18 8.45 -5.08 4.46
C ALA A 18 9.66 -5.24 5.41
N CYS A 19 9.52 -4.90 6.70
CA CYS A 19 10.63 -4.83 7.65
C CYS A 19 11.35 -6.18 7.86
N PRO A 20 10.67 -7.33 7.95
CA PRO A 20 11.34 -8.63 8.09
C PRO A 20 12.13 -9.06 6.84
N LEU A 21 11.94 -8.39 5.70
CA LEU A 21 12.62 -8.68 4.44
C LEU A 21 13.82 -7.76 4.16
N LEU A 22 14.03 -6.78 5.04
CA LEU A 22 15.07 -5.76 4.91
C LEU A 22 16.12 -5.96 6.00
N GLY A 23 17.36 -5.56 5.71
CA GLY A 23 18.48 -5.68 6.62
C GLY A 23 19.53 -6.71 6.18
N ASP A 24 20.67 -6.67 6.86
CA ASP A 24 21.83 -7.53 6.59
C ASP A 24 21.79 -8.84 7.41
N SER A 25 20.94 -8.89 8.44
CA SER A 25 20.72 -10.08 9.27
C SER A 25 19.76 -11.06 8.59
N GLN A 26 19.96 -12.37 8.81
CA GLN A 26 19.09 -13.41 8.27
C GLN A 26 17.62 -13.35 8.77
N VAL A 27 17.35 -12.55 9.81
CA VAL A 27 16.04 -12.44 10.47
C VAL A 27 15.34 -11.11 10.16
N GLY A 28 16.00 -10.20 9.41
CA GLY A 28 15.46 -8.88 9.08
C GLY A 28 15.33 -7.93 10.28
N TYR A 29 14.66 -6.79 10.10
CA TYR A 29 14.40 -5.84 11.20
C TYR A 29 13.17 -6.25 12.02
N GLU A 30 13.31 -6.23 13.34
CA GLU A 30 12.23 -6.43 14.30
C GLU A 30 11.87 -5.11 15.01
N PRO A 31 10.58 -4.78 15.17
CA PRO A 31 10.15 -3.59 15.92
C PRO A 31 10.46 -3.72 17.42
N THR A 32 10.85 -2.61 18.06
CA THR A 32 11.16 -2.61 19.50
C THR A 32 9.92 -2.75 20.38
N CYS A 33 8.74 -2.42 19.83
CA CYS A 33 7.44 -2.53 20.49
C CYS A 33 6.42 -3.06 19.48
N TYR A 34 5.92 -4.28 19.70
CA TYR A 34 4.84 -4.87 18.90
C TYR A 34 3.71 -5.39 19.79
N ALA A 35 2.51 -5.49 19.22
CA ALA A 35 1.37 -6.01 19.96
C ALA A 35 1.60 -7.50 20.31
N ARG A 36 1.31 -7.88 21.55
CA ARG A 36 1.57 -9.24 22.05
C ARG A 36 0.91 -10.30 21.16
N ASN A 37 1.69 -11.29 20.75
CA ASN A 37 1.21 -12.43 19.98
C ASN A 37 0.30 -13.30 20.85
N ILE A 38 -0.76 -13.84 20.25
CA ILE A 38 -1.67 -14.77 20.91
C ILE A 38 -1.54 -16.12 20.23
N GLU A 39 -1.34 -17.16 21.02
CA GLU A 39 -1.31 -18.52 20.54
C GLU A 39 -2.72 -19.10 20.57
N VAL A 40 -3.25 -19.42 19.39
CA VAL A 40 -4.55 -20.08 19.25
C VAL A 40 -4.32 -21.46 18.65
N ARG A 41 -4.52 -22.49 19.48
CA ARG A 41 -4.57 -23.91 19.05
C ARG A 41 -3.43 -24.30 18.11
N ASN A 42 -2.19 -24.03 18.53
CA ASN A 42 -0.94 -24.34 17.84
C ASN A 42 -0.57 -23.42 16.64
N ALA A 43 -1.29 -22.31 16.44
CA ALA A 43 -0.92 -21.25 15.52
C ALA A 43 -0.62 -19.95 16.29
N LEU A 44 0.56 -19.37 16.06
CA LEU A 44 0.93 -18.06 16.58
C LEU A 44 0.36 -16.99 15.66
N ILE A 45 -0.64 -16.25 16.15
CA ILE A 45 -1.19 -15.13 15.39
C ILE A 45 -0.49 -13.85 15.85
N PHE A 46 0.15 -13.19 14.90
CA PHE A 46 0.83 -11.93 15.15
C PHE A 46 -0.18 -10.78 15.12
N GLN A 47 0.00 -9.83 16.04
CA GLN A 47 -0.65 -8.53 15.98
C GLN A 47 -2.19 -8.57 15.86
N MET A 48 -2.86 -9.30 16.76
CA MET A 48 -4.33 -9.46 16.75
C MET A 48 -5.11 -8.14 16.70
N ALA A 49 -4.59 -7.07 17.31
CA ALA A 49 -5.22 -5.76 17.31
C ALA A 49 -5.36 -5.19 15.89
N THR A 50 -4.34 -5.30 15.02
CA THR A 50 -4.43 -4.79 13.65
C THR A 50 -5.35 -5.65 12.80
N LEU A 51 -5.35 -6.97 13.00
CA LEU A 51 -6.26 -7.87 12.26
C LEU A 51 -7.74 -7.53 12.49
N ILE A 52 -8.11 -7.16 13.72
CA ILE A 52 -9.48 -6.71 14.03
C ILE A 52 -9.79 -5.41 13.27
N ILE A 53 -8.85 -4.46 13.24
CA ILE A 53 -9.01 -3.20 12.50
C ILE A 53 -9.11 -3.45 11.00
N ASP A 54 -8.34 -4.37 10.44
CA ASP A 54 -8.41 -4.73 9.01
C ASP A 54 -9.78 -5.32 8.65
N ILE A 55 -10.35 -6.18 9.50
CA ILE A 55 -11.69 -6.73 9.30
C ILE A 55 -12.75 -5.61 9.30
N ILE A 56 -12.65 -4.67 10.25
CA ILE A 56 -13.56 -3.51 10.32
C ILE A 56 -13.38 -2.63 9.07
N ALA A 57 -12.14 -2.35 8.67
CA ALA A 57 -11.82 -1.54 7.49
C ALA A 57 -12.35 -2.20 6.21
N LEU A 58 -12.25 -3.52 6.08
CA LEU A 58 -12.78 -4.28 4.96
C LEU A 58 -14.30 -4.15 4.88
N PHE A 59 -15.00 -4.31 6.01
CA PHE A 59 -16.46 -4.14 6.05
C PHE A 59 -16.91 -2.71 5.72
N MET A 60 -16.24 -1.71 6.29
CA MET A 60 -16.50 -0.30 5.98
C MET A 60 -16.23 0.02 4.51
N THR A 61 -15.19 -0.56 3.92
CA THR A 61 -14.88 -0.38 2.48
C THR A 61 -16.00 -0.92 1.60
N ILE A 62 -16.57 -2.09 1.93
CA ILE A 62 -17.73 -2.64 1.21
C ILE A 62 -18.93 -1.69 1.29
N ILE A 63 -19.23 -1.17 2.49
CA ILE A 63 -20.33 -0.21 2.68
C ILE A 63 -20.12 1.04 1.83
N MET A 64 -18.90 1.60 1.81
CA MET A 64 -18.57 2.77 1.00
C MET A 64 -18.77 2.50 -0.49
N ILE A 65 -18.32 1.36 -1.01
CA ILE A 65 -18.49 0.98 -2.42
C ILE A 65 -19.98 0.94 -2.80
N ILE A 66 -20.83 0.36 -1.94
CA ILE A 66 -22.29 0.30 -2.18
C ILE A 66 -22.90 1.71 -2.22
N HIS A 67 -22.54 2.57 -1.26
CA HIS A 67 -23.09 3.93 -1.17
C HIS A 67 -22.69 4.81 -2.35
N VAL A 68 -21.43 4.72 -2.80
CA VAL A 68 -20.96 5.50 -3.95
C VAL A 68 -21.69 5.10 -5.23
N ARG A 69 -22.03 3.82 -5.38
CA ARG A 69 -22.82 3.34 -6.53
C ARG A 69 -24.29 3.76 -6.50
N SER A 70 -24.84 4.08 -5.32
CA SER A 70 -26.23 4.50 -5.14
C SER A 70 -26.49 5.95 -5.58
N LYS A 71 -25.47 6.82 -5.58
CA LYS A 71 -25.61 8.23 -5.97
C LYS A 71 -25.42 8.42 -7.48
N TYR A 72 -26.42 8.97 -8.17
CA TYR A 72 -26.41 9.07 -9.64
C TYR A 72 -25.76 10.33 -10.23
N THR A 73 -25.58 11.40 -9.44
CA THR A 73 -25.24 12.76 -9.93
C THR A 73 -23.89 13.29 -9.45
N ALA A 74 -22.99 12.44 -8.95
CA ALA A 74 -21.68 12.86 -8.45
C ALA A 74 -20.58 12.83 -9.54
N VAL A 75 -19.84 13.94 -9.63
CA VAL A 75 -18.58 14.14 -10.38
C VAL A 75 -17.51 13.18 -9.83
N GLY A 76 -16.70 12.57 -10.68
CA GLY A 76 -15.61 11.63 -10.31
C GLY A 76 -16.03 10.31 -9.67
N ARG A 77 -17.32 9.95 -9.70
CA ARG A 77 -17.83 8.76 -9.00
C ARG A 77 -17.17 7.45 -9.46
N LYS A 78 -17.01 7.24 -10.76
CA LYS A 78 -16.52 5.96 -11.30
C LYS A 78 -15.03 5.79 -11.03
N GLU A 79 -14.31 6.89 -11.03
CA GLU A 79 -12.89 7.04 -10.72
C GLU A 79 -12.63 6.79 -9.23
N MET A 80 -13.46 7.34 -8.34
CA MET A 80 -13.33 7.12 -6.90
C MET A 80 -13.65 5.67 -6.50
N VAL A 81 -14.59 5.01 -7.17
CA VAL A 81 -14.86 3.57 -6.95
C VAL A 81 -13.63 2.72 -7.28
N LEU A 82 -12.80 3.10 -8.26
CA LEU A 82 -11.55 2.40 -8.55
C LEU A 82 -10.57 2.46 -7.36
N VAL A 83 -10.45 3.62 -6.70
CA VAL A 83 -9.63 3.77 -5.48
C VAL A 83 -10.10 2.80 -4.41
N PHE A 84 -11.41 2.73 -4.16
CA PHE A 84 -11.96 1.81 -3.16
C PHE A 84 -11.74 0.33 -3.52
N TYR A 85 -11.75 -0.04 -4.80
CA TYR A 85 -11.39 -1.41 -5.21
C TYR A 85 -9.92 -1.74 -4.95
N ILE A 86 -9.01 -0.80 -5.22
CA ILE A 86 -7.57 -0.98 -4.92
C ILE A 86 -7.36 -1.06 -3.40
N TYR A 87 -8.02 -0.19 -2.63
CA TYR A 87 -7.96 -0.19 -1.17
C TYR A 87 -8.49 -1.49 -0.56
N PHE A 88 -9.61 -2.02 -1.07
CA PHE A 88 -10.15 -3.31 -0.65
C PHE A 88 -9.15 -4.45 -0.85
N LEU A 89 -8.50 -4.50 -2.02
CA LEU A 89 -7.48 -5.51 -2.29
C LEU A 89 -6.22 -5.32 -1.43
N MET A 90 -5.83 -4.06 -1.17
CA MET A 90 -4.70 -3.72 -0.30
C MET A 90 -4.92 -4.22 1.13
N ILE A 91 -6.09 -3.99 1.72
CA ILE A 91 -6.43 -4.49 3.07
C ILE A 91 -6.39 -6.03 3.12
N ILE A 92 -6.89 -6.71 2.08
CA ILE A 92 -6.83 -8.18 2.03
C ILE A 92 -5.37 -8.67 2.06
N LEU A 93 -4.49 -8.03 1.28
CA LEU A 93 -3.08 -8.39 1.30
C LEU A 93 -2.42 -8.09 2.65
N ASP A 94 -2.75 -6.95 3.26
CA ASP A 94 -2.24 -6.56 4.58
C ASP A 94 -2.65 -7.57 5.67
N PHE A 95 -3.92 -7.98 5.66
CA PHE A 95 -4.43 -9.00 6.57
C PHE A 95 -3.65 -10.33 6.39
N ILE A 96 -3.39 -10.75 5.15
CA ILE A 96 -2.65 -11.99 4.87
C ILE A 96 -1.18 -11.89 5.31
N THR A 97 -0.52 -10.75 5.09
CA THR A 97 0.90 -10.56 5.41
C THR A 97 1.15 -10.36 6.91
N ILE A 98 0.25 -9.69 7.63
CA ILE A 98 0.38 -9.41 9.07
C ILE A 98 -0.12 -10.56 9.93
N SER A 99 -1.17 -11.30 9.50
CA SER A 99 -1.76 -12.38 10.31
C SER A 99 -0.81 -13.54 10.62
N GLY A 100 0.30 -13.66 9.91
CA GLY A 100 1.21 -14.79 10.04
C GLY A 100 0.70 -16.08 9.40
N ILE A 101 -0.40 -16.02 8.61
CA ILE A 101 -0.87 -17.15 7.79
C ILE A 101 0.24 -17.62 6.85
N ILE A 102 0.97 -16.66 6.26
CA ILE A 102 2.17 -16.93 5.48
C ILE A 102 3.38 -16.69 6.40
N PRO A 103 4.16 -17.72 6.73
CA PRO A 103 5.35 -17.53 7.56
C PRO A 103 6.39 -16.70 6.79
N ILE A 104 7.11 -15.83 7.50
CA ILE A 104 8.12 -14.92 6.94
C ILE A 104 9.23 -15.69 6.20
N SER A 105 9.54 -16.91 6.65
CA SER A 105 10.50 -17.81 6.01
C SER A 105 10.04 -18.41 4.68
N SER A 106 8.76 -18.27 4.33
CA SER A 106 8.23 -18.78 3.07
C SER A 106 8.77 -18.00 1.89
N VAL A 107 9.16 -18.73 0.84
CA VAL A 107 9.56 -18.15 -0.46
C VAL A 107 8.48 -17.29 -1.11
N VAL A 108 7.22 -17.45 -0.69
CA VAL A 108 6.08 -16.72 -1.25
C VAL A 108 5.86 -15.37 -0.55
N TYR A 109 6.32 -15.22 0.71
CA TYR A 109 6.10 -14.01 1.52
C TYR A 109 6.56 -12.71 0.82
N PRO A 110 7.76 -12.63 0.19
CA PRO A 110 8.21 -11.42 -0.48
C PRO A 110 7.31 -10.95 -1.64
N TYR A 111 6.63 -11.87 -2.32
CA TYR A 111 5.73 -11.52 -3.42
C TYR A 111 4.43 -10.90 -2.91
N PHE A 112 3.88 -11.43 -1.80
CA PHE A 112 2.70 -10.84 -1.16
C PHE A 112 3.00 -9.45 -0.61
N VAL A 113 4.15 -9.28 0.05
CA VAL A 113 4.60 -7.97 0.54
C VAL A 113 4.81 -6.99 -0.62
N ALA A 114 5.46 -7.42 -1.71
CA ALA A 114 5.61 -6.59 -2.90
C ALA A 114 4.25 -6.18 -3.51
N GLY A 115 3.27 -7.10 -3.50
CA GLY A 115 1.89 -6.84 -3.92
C GLY A 115 1.23 -5.76 -3.06
N TYR A 116 1.32 -5.88 -1.74
CA TYR A 116 0.80 -4.90 -0.78
C TYR A 116 1.41 -3.50 -1.00
N LEU A 117 2.74 -3.41 -1.11
CA LEU A 117 3.44 -2.14 -1.35
C LEU A 117 3.09 -1.54 -2.72
N GLY A 118 2.95 -2.40 -3.73
CA GLY A 118 2.50 -2.03 -5.07
C GLY A 118 1.09 -1.42 -5.05
N LEU A 119 0.14 -2.07 -4.38
CA LEU A 119 -1.23 -1.56 -4.26
C LEU A 119 -1.30 -0.26 -3.47
N THR A 120 -0.50 -0.13 -2.41
CA THR A 120 -0.40 1.11 -1.62
C THR A 120 0.04 2.29 -2.50
N THR A 121 1.06 2.07 -3.33
CA THR A 121 1.60 3.12 -4.22
C THR A 121 0.64 3.42 -5.36
N ALA A 122 0.00 2.40 -5.94
CA ALA A 122 -1.04 2.57 -6.95
C ALA A 122 -2.27 3.32 -6.40
N MET A 123 -2.65 3.07 -5.14
CA MET A 123 -3.73 3.79 -4.47
C MET A 123 -3.39 5.28 -4.31
N CYS A 124 -2.17 5.61 -3.85
CA CYS A 124 -1.71 6.99 -3.72
C CYS A 124 -1.71 7.72 -5.08
N TRP A 125 -1.25 7.04 -6.13
CA TRP A 125 -1.32 7.56 -7.51
C TRP A 125 -2.77 7.79 -7.97
N CYS A 126 -3.66 6.82 -7.78
CA CYS A 126 -5.07 6.98 -8.12
C CYS A 126 -5.75 8.11 -7.34
N LEU A 127 -5.41 8.30 -6.06
CA LEU A 127 -5.91 9.42 -5.26
C LEU A 127 -5.46 10.76 -5.87
N MET A 128 -4.18 10.91 -6.19
CA MET A 128 -3.68 12.10 -6.88
C MET A 128 -4.44 12.40 -8.17
N LEU A 129 -4.66 11.39 -9.02
CA LEU A 129 -5.43 11.57 -10.26
C LEU A 129 -6.89 11.96 -9.99
N ASN A 130 -7.53 11.41 -8.95
CA ASN A 130 -8.89 11.83 -8.55
C ASN A 130 -8.94 13.31 -8.12
N GLY A 131 -7.86 13.85 -7.55
CA GLY A 131 -7.76 15.29 -7.27
C GLY A 131 -7.80 16.15 -8.53
N ILE A 132 -7.22 15.68 -9.64
CA ILE A 132 -7.19 16.39 -10.92
C ILE A 132 -8.57 16.39 -11.60
N VAL A 133 -9.35 15.33 -11.40
CA VAL A 133 -10.72 15.20 -11.95
C VAL A 133 -11.62 16.36 -11.50
N GLY A 134 -11.43 16.89 -10.29
CA GLY A 134 -12.19 18.05 -9.80
C GLY A 134 -12.06 19.32 -10.65
N PHE A 135 -10.99 19.45 -11.44
CA PHE A 135 -10.77 20.57 -12.37
C PHE A 135 -11.37 20.36 -13.76
N GLN A 136 -12.06 19.23 -13.99
CA GLN A 136 -12.71 18.89 -15.26
C GLN A 136 -11.77 18.91 -16.48
N TRP A 137 -10.47 18.66 -16.29
CA TRP A 137 -9.49 18.59 -17.40
C TRP A 137 -9.86 17.50 -18.41
N THR A 138 -10.36 16.37 -17.92
CA THR A 138 -10.95 15.31 -18.72
C THR A 138 -12.39 15.15 -18.28
N GLU A 139 -13.32 15.03 -19.21
CA GLU A 139 -14.72 14.74 -18.89
C GLU A 139 -14.83 13.45 -18.06
N ASP A 140 -15.38 13.58 -16.86
CA ASP A 140 -15.63 12.50 -15.92
C ASP A 140 -16.46 11.37 -16.52
N GLY A 141 -16.16 10.13 -16.14
CA GLY A 141 -16.93 8.96 -16.57
C GLY A 141 -16.77 8.60 -18.04
N THR A 142 -15.98 9.35 -18.83
CA THR A 142 -15.60 8.92 -20.18
C THR A 142 -14.78 7.62 -20.13
N ALA A 143 -14.94 6.79 -21.16
CA ALA A 143 -14.15 5.56 -21.27
C ALA A 143 -12.64 5.86 -21.28
N ALA A 144 -12.24 6.98 -21.90
CA ALA A 144 -10.85 7.45 -21.92
C ALA A 144 -10.31 7.78 -20.52
N SER A 145 -11.09 8.48 -19.68
CA SER A 145 -10.73 8.74 -18.28
C SER A 145 -10.50 7.41 -17.54
N LEU A 146 -11.47 6.50 -17.57
CA LEU A 146 -11.40 5.24 -16.82
C LEU A 146 -10.24 4.34 -17.25
N TRP A 147 -9.94 4.28 -18.54
CA TRP A 147 -8.81 3.50 -19.04
C TRP A 147 -7.46 4.14 -18.67
N THR A 148 -7.37 5.46 -18.69
CA THR A 148 -6.17 6.18 -18.21
C THR A 148 -5.89 5.87 -16.75
N PHE A 149 -6.91 5.92 -15.90
CA PHE A 149 -6.77 5.55 -14.48
C PHE A 149 -6.29 4.11 -14.31
N ARG A 150 -6.93 3.15 -14.96
CA ARG A 150 -6.59 1.72 -14.84
C ARG A 150 -5.18 1.40 -15.35
N LEU A 151 -4.80 1.93 -16.50
CA LEU A 151 -3.50 1.65 -17.10
C LEU A 151 -2.38 2.32 -16.32
N THR A 152 -2.52 3.58 -15.95
CA THR A 152 -1.48 4.29 -15.17
C THR A 152 -1.34 3.71 -13.77
N SER A 153 -2.44 3.34 -13.11
CA SER A 153 -2.38 2.65 -11.81
C SER A 153 -1.72 1.29 -11.89
N LEU A 154 -1.98 0.52 -12.96
CA LEU A 154 -1.35 -0.77 -13.20
C LEU A 154 0.15 -0.62 -13.47
N LEU A 155 0.56 0.41 -14.21
CA LEU A 155 1.97 0.72 -14.45
C LEU A 155 2.70 1.07 -13.14
N ILE A 156 2.12 1.96 -12.32
CA ILE A 156 2.71 2.32 -11.01
C ILE A 156 2.75 1.13 -10.05
N PHE A 157 1.69 0.31 -10.04
CA PHE A 157 1.66 -0.96 -9.31
C PHE A 157 2.82 -1.86 -9.74
N GLY A 158 2.96 -2.11 -11.04
CA GLY A 158 3.99 -3.00 -11.61
C GLY A 158 5.40 -2.48 -11.34
N LEU A 159 5.60 -1.17 -11.39
CA LEU A 159 6.89 -0.54 -11.13
C LEU A 159 7.29 -0.67 -9.66
N MET A 160 6.38 -0.39 -8.72
CA MET A 160 6.66 -0.58 -7.29
C MET A 160 6.83 -2.07 -6.94
N TYR A 161 6.03 -2.95 -7.54
CA TYR A 161 6.15 -4.40 -7.37
C TYR A 161 7.52 -4.91 -7.84
N PHE A 162 7.98 -4.45 -9.00
CA PHE A 162 9.30 -4.78 -9.54
C PHE A 162 10.43 -4.28 -8.63
N VAL A 163 10.39 -3.01 -8.21
CA VAL A 163 11.39 -2.43 -7.30
C VAL A 163 11.44 -3.21 -5.97
N SER A 164 10.28 -3.57 -5.43
CA SER A 164 10.18 -4.35 -4.19
C SER A 164 10.82 -5.72 -4.32
N ILE A 165 10.48 -6.48 -5.37
CA ILE A 165 11.07 -7.81 -5.60
C ILE A 165 12.56 -7.72 -5.91
N ALA A 166 12.98 -6.76 -6.73
CA ALA A 166 14.39 -6.55 -7.05
C ALA A 166 15.19 -6.28 -5.77
N THR A 167 14.61 -5.52 -4.82
CA THR A 167 15.18 -5.27 -3.49
C THR A 167 15.22 -6.55 -2.65
N PHE A 168 14.10 -7.26 -2.50
CA PHE A 168 14.04 -8.45 -1.65
C PHE A 168 14.87 -9.64 -2.16
N LYS A 169 15.16 -9.69 -3.46
CA LYS A 169 16.00 -10.73 -4.08
C LYS A 169 17.42 -10.29 -4.42
N GLU A 170 17.77 -9.05 -4.11
CA GLU A 170 19.10 -8.48 -4.40
C GLU A 170 19.51 -8.63 -5.87
N VAL A 171 18.57 -8.30 -6.76
CA VAL A 171 18.86 -8.27 -8.20
C VAL A 171 19.84 -7.12 -8.45
N LYS A 172 20.94 -7.41 -9.17
CA LYS A 172 22.08 -6.52 -9.48
C LYS A 172 21.76 -5.02 -9.32
N GLY A 173 22.35 -4.39 -8.30
CA GLY A 173 22.20 -2.97 -7.99
C GLY A 173 21.21 -2.66 -6.86
N PHE A 174 20.34 -3.60 -6.52
CA PHE A 174 19.46 -3.52 -5.35
C PHE A 174 20.02 -4.36 -4.21
N SER A 175 19.96 -3.85 -2.98
CA SER A 175 20.41 -4.52 -1.76
C SER A 175 19.35 -4.43 -0.69
N LYS A 176 19.21 -5.49 0.13
CA LYS A 176 18.32 -5.48 1.29
C LYS A 176 18.86 -4.64 2.44
N ALA A 177 20.18 -4.49 2.53
CA ALA A 177 20.83 -3.66 3.54
C ALA A 177 20.64 -2.16 3.27
N HIS A 178 20.61 -1.77 1.98
CA HIS A 178 20.41 -0.38 1.55
C HIS A 178 19.30 -0.28 0.50
N PRO A 179 18.02 -0.46 0.90
CA PRO A 179 16.86 -0.49 0.02
C PRO A 179 16.43 0.92 -0.44
N LEU A 180 17.36 1.66 -1.04
CA LEU A 180 17.16 3.07 -1.41
C LEU A 180 16.01 3.25 -2.41
N GLY A 181 15.87 2.35 -3.38
CA GLY A 181 14.76 2.40 -4.34
C GLY A 181 13.39 2.26 -3.68
N LEU A 182 13.27 1.32 -2.73
CA LEU A 182 12.03 1.13 -1.95
C LEU A 182 11.73 2.35 -1.09
N PHE A 183 12.77 2.92 -0.46
CA PHE A 183 12.66 4.10 0.38
C PHE A 183 12.12 5.31 -0.40
N ILE A 184 12.69 5.59 -1.57
CA ILE A 184 12.25 6.72 -2.41
C ILE A 184 10.80 6.54 -2.83
N MET A 185 10.41 5.36 -3.29
CA MET A 185 9.03 5.11 -3.72
C MET A 185 8.03 5.25 -2.58
N TYR A 186 8.33 4.64 -1.45
CA TYR A 186 7.36 4.56 -0.36
C TYR A 186 7.31 5.85 0.48
N PHE A 187 8.45 6.47 0.79
CA PHE A 187 8.51 7.63 1.70
C PHE A 187 8.62 8.98 0.99
N ILE A 188 8.94 9.03 -0.30
CA ILE A 188 9.00 10.30 -1.04
C ILE A 188 7.82 10.39 -2.00
N PHE A 189 7.67 9.44 -2.91
CA PHE A 189 6.63 9.51 -3.94
C PHE A 189 5.21 9.38 -3.37
N ASN A 190 4.95 8.41 -2.47
CA ASN A 190 3.60 8.27 -1.91
C ASN A 190 3.13 9.52 -1.14
N PRO A 191 3.93 10.09 -0.20
CA PRO A 191 3.54 11.34 0.44
C PRO A 191 3.43 12.51 -0.53
N LEU A 192 4.26 12.58 -1.56
CA LEU A 192 4.14 13.60 -2.61
C LEU A 192 2.79 13.50 -3.35
N PHE A 193 2.37 12.30 -3.74
CA PHE A 193 1.07 12.08 -4.40
C PHE A 193 -0.09 12.47 -3.48
N LEU A 194 -0.01 12.12 -2.20
CA LEU A 194 -1.02 12.51 -1.20
C LEU A 194 -1.03 14.03 -0.97
N LEU A 195 0.13 14.68 -0.90
CA LEU A 195 0.24 16.13 -0.76
C LEU A 195 -0.40 16.83 -1.95
N ILE A 196 -0.08 16.40 -3.17
CA ILE A 196 -0.69 16.93 -4.39
C ILE A 196 -2.20 16.76 -4.33
N TYR A 197 -2.71 15.57 -3.97
CA TYR A 197 -4.13 15.34 -3.82
C TYR A 197 -4.78 16.32 -2.83
N VAL A 198 -4.21 16.49 -1.63
CA VAL A 198 -4.73 17.40 -0.61
C VAL A 198 -4.73 18.84 -1.10
N VAL A 199 -3.64 19.30 -1.73
CA VAL A 199 -3.55 20.66 -2.29
C VAL A 199 -4.62 20.87 -3.36
N LEU A 200 -4.79 19.91 -4.28
CA LEU A 200 -5.81 19.98 -5.32
C LEU A 200 -7.22 20.04 -4.71
N GLN A 201 -7.52 19.25 -3.70
CA GLN A 201 -8.83 19.30 -3.01
C GLN A 201 -9.08 20.64 -2.31
N VAL A 202 -8.06 21.24 -1.70
CA VAL A 202 -8.19 22.56 -1.05
C VAL A 202 -8.43 23.66 -2.08
N VAL A 203 -7.89 23.54 -3.29
CA VAL A 203 -8.06 24.55 -4.36
C VAL A 203 -9.40 24.41 -5.09
N VAL A 204 -9.94 23.19 -5.23
CA VAL A 204 -11.23 22.95 -5.90
C VAL A 204 -12.42 23.38 -5.04
N VAL A 205 -12.30 23.28 -3.71
CA VAL A 205 -13.31 23.74 -2.73
C VAL A 205 -13.37 25.27 -2.70
#